data_AF-A0A433QSP2-F1
#
_entry.id   AF-A0A433QSP2-F1
#
_cell.length_a   1.000
_cell.length_b   1.000
_cell.length_c   1.000
_cell.angle_alpha   90.00
_cell.angle_beta   90.00
_cell.angle_gamma   90.00
#
_symmetry.space_group_name_H-M   'P 1'
#
loop_
_entity.id
_entity.type
_entity.pdbx_description
1 polymer ?
#
loop_
_entity_poly.entity_id
_entity_poly.type
_entity_poly.pdbx_seq_one_letter_code
_entity_poly.pdbx_strand_id
1 'polypeptide(L)'
;MDWIDLIIEIPSTGNTIIIEFKVIKIDFLNIAGANRLHKASTLEGYSSADDVLQILFGSWDTIRIGNERRAGNSIIHWITLPGGPAAQLASYWNGPHVANMHMQGHVSAYLVVIVGSRKILFSRLDNNGQLGNFNLAGSISG
;
A
#
# COMPACT_ATOMS: atom_id res chain seq x y z
N MET A 1 -15.04 -2.58 13.07
CA MET A 1 -13.94 -3.23 13.81
C MET A 1 -12.78 -3.18 12.85
N ASP A 2 -11.81 -2.30 13.13
CA ASP A 2 -10.72 -2.05 12.19
C ASP A 2 -9.66 -3.11 12.41
N TRP A 3 -9.29 -3.79 11.33
CA TRP A 3 -8.40 -4.94 11.33
C TRP A 3 -7.08 -4.54 10.68
N ILE A 4 -6.00 -5.12 11.21
CA ILE A 4 -4.65 -4.99 10.70
C ILE A 4 -4.11 -6.39 10.41
N ASP A 5 -3.35 -6.53 9.33
CA ASP A 5 -2.82 -7.83 8.91
C ASP A 5 -1.69 -8.36 9.80
N LEU A 6 -0.80 -7.49 10.31
CA LEU A 6 0.36 -7.92 11.09
C LEU A 6 0.81 -6.89 12.12
N ILE A 7 1.14 -7.38 13.32
CA ILE A 7 1.80 -6.65 14.40
C ILE A 7 3.05 -7.44 14.80
N ILE A 8 4.19 -6.75 14.89
CA ILE A 8 5.46 -7.30 15.36
C ILE A 8 5.87 -6.50 16.59
N GLU A 9 5.94 -7.14 17.75
CA GLU A 9 6.51 -6.58 18.96
C GLU A 9 7.99 -6.96 19.03
N ILE A 10 8.84 -5.99 19.39
CA ILE A 10 10.28 -6.17 19.53
C ILE A 10 10.61 -5.97 21.03
N PRO A 11 10.59 -7.04 21.84
CA PRO A 11 10.67 -6.91 23.30
C PRO A 11 11.96 -6.24 23.79
N SER A 12 13.07 -6.42 23.07
CA SER A 12 14.36 -5.85 23.44
C SER A 12 14.42 -4.33 23.35
N THR A 13 13.57 -3.70 22.54
CA THR A 13 13.52 -2.24 22.35
C THR A 13 12.20 -1.63 22.84
N GLY A 14 11.22 -2.48 23.16
CA GLY A 14 9.84 -2.04 23.43
C GLY A 14 9.11 -1.51 22.20
N ASN A 15 9.69 -1.64 21.00
CA ASN A 15 9.11 -1.11 19.78
C ASN A 15 8.09 -2.06 19.17
N THR A 16 7.03 -1.50 18.60
CA THR A 16 5.99 -2.22 17.87
C THR A 16 5.97 -1.77 16.41
N ILE A 17 5.88 -2.72 15.48
CA ILE A 17 5.71 -2.47 14.05
C ILE A 17 4.34 -2.98 13.63
N ILE A 18 3.53 -2.11 13.06
CA ILE A 18 2.19 -2.39 12.53
C ILE A 18 2.31 -2.41 11.01
N ILE A 19 1.80 -3.44 10.36
CA ILE A 19 1.87 -3.59 8.90
C ILE A 19 0.48 -3.94 8.36
N GLU A 20 -0.01 -3.13 7.43
CA GLU A 20 -1.17 -3.46 6.60
C GLU A 20 -0.70 -3.89 5.22
N PHE A 21 -1.13 -5.07 4.78
CA PHE A 21 -0.81 -5.60 3.47
C PHE A 21 -1.96 -5.39 2.49
N LYS A 22 -1.60 -5.04 1.26
CA LYS A 22 -2.49 -4.99 0.13
C LYS A 22 -1.87 -5.71 -1.04
N VAL A 23 -2.65 -6.55 -1.73
CA VAL A 23 -2.16 -7.33 -2.86
C VAL A 23 -3.00 -7.00 -4.09
N ILE A 24 -2.33 -6.53 -5.14
CA ILE A 24 -2.94 -6.25 -6.44
C ILE A 24 -2.51 -7.34 -7.42
N LYS A 25 -3.46 -8.14 -7.90
CA LYS A 25 -3.17 -9.15 -8.92
C LYS A 25 -2.85 -8.47 -10.26
N ILE A 26 -1.90 -9.05 -10.99
CA ILE A 26 -1.42 -8.50 -12.27
C ILE A 26 -2.52 -8.41 -13.34
N ASP A 27 -3.54 -9.25 -13.24
CA ASP A 27 -4.67 -9.26 -14.18
C ASP A 27 -5.46 -7.94 -14.15
N PHE A 28 -5.54 -7.32 -12.98
CA PHE A 28 -6.25 -6.06 -12.78
C PHE A 28 -5.46 -4.83 -13.25
N LEU A 29 -4.21 -5.01 -13.68
CA LEU A 29 -3.34 -3.91 -14.10
C LEU A 29 -3.39 -3.74 -15.62
N ASN A 30 -3.56 -2.49 -16.04
CA ASN A 30 -3.43 -2.07 -17.42
C ASN A 30 -1.96 -1.79 -17.75
N ILE A 31 -1.21 -2.87 -17.93
CA ILE A 31 0.19 -2.86 -18.33
C ILE A 31 0.34 -3.64 -19.64
N ALA A 32 1.31 -3.25 -20.47
CA ALA A 32 1.55 -3.88 -21.76
C ALA A 32 1.88 -5.37 -21.60
N GLY A 33 1.40 -6.19 -22.53
CA GLY A 33 1.66 -7.63 -22.56
C GLY A 33 0.43 -8.45 -22.95
N ALA A 34 0.64 -9.42 -23.85
CA ALA A 34 -0.44 -10.28 -24.35
C ALA A 34 -0.96 -11.31 -23.32
N ASN A 35 -0.17 -11.61 -22.28
CA ASN A 35 -0.50 -12.58 -21.23
C ASN A 35 0.17 -12.19 -19.91
N ARG A 36 -0.10 -12.94 -18.83
CA ARG A 36 0.45 -12.69 -17.48
C ARG A 36 1.98 -12.64 -17.43
N LEU A 37 2.67 -13.48 -18.20
CA LEU A 37 4.14 -13.52 -18.20
C LEU A 37 4.72 -12.26 -18.85
N HIS A 38 4.19 -11.85 -20.01
CA HIS A 38 4.60 -10.60 -20.66
C HIS A 38 4.31 -9.39 -19.78
N LYS A 39 3.11 -9.33 -19.19
CA LYS A 39 2.75 -8.30 -18.21
C LYS A 39 3.74 -8.25 -17.03
N ALA A 40 4.13 -9.41 -16.50
CA ALA A 40 5.07 -9.49 -15.38
C ALA A 40 6.46 -8.97 -15.77
N SER A 41 6.94 -9.30 -16.97
CA SER A 41 8.20 -8.78 -17.51
C SER A 41 8.15 -7.26 -17.73
N THR A 42 7.02 -6.74 -18.24
CA THR A 42 6.82 -5.29 -18.35
C THR A 42 6.83 -4.62 -16.98
N LEU A 43 6.12 -5.19 -15.99
CA LEU A 43 6.10 -4.66 -14.62
C LEU A 43 7.49 -4.68 -13.97
N GLU A 44 8.31 -5.69 -14.25
CA GLU A 44 9.69 -5.78 -13.76
C GLU A 44 10.56 -4.59 -14.19
N GLY A 45 10.31 -4.03 -15.37
CA GLY A 45 11.03 -2.87 -15.91
C GLY A 45 10.77 -1.54 -15.19
N TYR A 46 9.76 -1.45 -14.31
CA TYR A 46 9.47 -0.23 -13.55
C TYR A 46 10.51 -0.05 -12.43
N SER A 47 11.32 1.00 -12.50
CA SER A 47 12.46 1.21 -11.60
C SER A 47 12.17 2.11 -10.40
N SER A 48 11.09 2.89 -10.42
CA SER A 48 10.74 3.79 -9.33
C SER A 48 9.39 3.44 -8.70
N ALA A 49 9.20 3.86 -7.44
CA ALA A 49 7.92 3.73 -6.76
C ALA A 49 6.82 4.54 -7.47
N ASP A 50 7.17 5.74 -7.95
CA ASP A 50 6.23 6.63 -8.66
C ASP A 50 5.70 6.00 -9.94
N ASP A 51 6.56 5.37 -10.75
CA ASP A 51 6.12 4.70 -11.98
C ASP A 51 5.12 3.58 -11.68
N VAL A 52 5.38 2.80 -10.62
CA VAL A 52 4.48 1.71 -10.19
C VAL A 52 3.17 2.28 -9.66
N LEU A 53 3.21 3.34 -8.85
CA LEU A 53 2.04 4.00 -8.29
C LEU A 53 1.11 4.58 -9.37
N GLN A 54 1.65 5.02 -10.50
CA GLN A 54 0.88 5.55 -11.63
C GLN A 54 0.27 4.47 -12.54
N ILE A 55 0.58 3.19 -12.32
CA ILE A 55 -0.02 2.10 -13.09
C ILE A 55 -1.55 2.15 -12.96
N LEU A 56 -2.23 2.12 -14.09
CA LEU A 56 -3.68 2.15 -14.17
C LEU A 56 -4.26 0.76 -13.92
N PHE A 57 -5.45 0.72 -13.35
CA PHE A 57 -6.27 -0.49 -13.33
C PHE A 57 -6.90 -0.74 -14.72
N GLY A 58 -7.15 -2.00 -15.04
CA GLY A 58 -7.91 -2.41 -16.22
C GLY A 58 -9.29 -1.77 -16.24
N SER A 59 -9.72 -1.24 -17.39
CA SER A 59 -10.98 -0.52 -17.54
C SER A 59 -12.22 -1.34 -17.16
N TRP A 60 -12.16 -2.66 -17.37
CA TRP A 60 -13.24 -3.61 -17.03
C TRP A 60 -13.25 -4.02 -15.56
N ASP A 61 -12.12 -3.86 -14.87
CA ASP A 61 -11.93 -4.30 -13.48
C ASP A 61 -12.20 -3.19 -12.47
N THR A 62 -12.42 -1.96 -12.93
CA THR A 62 -12.87 -0.88 -12.06
C THR A 62 -14.36 -1.05 -11.76
N ILE A 63 -14.70 -1.55 -10.55
CA ILE A 63 -16.09 -1.57 -10.07
C ILE A 63 -16.61 -0.14 -10.08
N ARG A 64 -17.70 0.14 -10.80
CA ARG A 64 -18.36 1.45 -10.74
C ARG A 64 -19.34 1.49 -9.58
N ILE A 65 -19.29 2.52 -8.75
CA ILE A 65 -20.33 2.87 -7.78
C ILE A 65 -20.82 4.27 -8.13
N GLY A 66 -22.04 4.38 -8.65
CA GLY A 66 -22.51 5.62 -9.27
C GLY A 66 -21.65 6.00 -10.48
N ASN A 67 -21.18 7.25 -10.52
CA ASN A 67 -20.28 7.74 -11.57
C ASN A 67 -18.79 7.52 -11.26
N GLU A 68 -18.46 6.95 -10.10
CA GLU A 68 -17.09 6.81 -9.60
C GLU A 68 -16.57 5.38 -9.74
N ARG A 69 -15.26 5.25 -9.89
CA ARG A 69 -14.56 3.95 -9.93
C ARG A 69 -14.09 3.60 -8.53
N ARG A 70 -14.55 2.49 -7.96
CA ARG A 70 -14.26 2.00 -6.60
C ARG A 70 -12.79 1.67 -6.36
N ALA A 71 -12.08 1.24 -7.41
CA ALA A 71 -10.62 1.05 -7.41
C ALA A 71 -9.87 2.30 -7.91
N GLY A 72 -10.56 3.43 -8.11
CA GLY A 72 -9.96 4.62 -8.68
C GLY A 72 -9.52 4.43 -10.13
N ASN A 73 -8.42 5.10 -10.49
CA ASN A 73 -7.84 5.06 -11.84
C ASN A 73 -6.46 4.36 -11.82
N SER A 74 -5.60 4.81 -10.91
CA SER A 74 -4.26 4.28 -10.68
C SER A 74 -4.12 3.67 -9.28
N ILE A 75 -3.02 2.96 -9.04
CA ILE A 75 -2.70 2.39 -7.72
C ILE A 75 -2.67 3.48 -6.64
N ILE A 76 -2.05 4.63 -6.90
CA ILE A 76 -2.03 5.73 -5.92
C ILE A 76 -3.43 6.27 -5.62
N HIS A 77 -4.29 6.40 -6.64
CA HIS A 77 -5.66 6.85 -6.43
C HIS A 77 -6.41 5.86 -5.54
N TRP A 78 -6.30 4.55 -5.82
CA TRP A 78 -6.92 3.53 -4.98
C TRP A 78 -6.47 3.61 -3.51
N ILE A 79 -5.17 3.81 -3.28
CA ILE A 79 -4.59 3.94 -1.93
C ILE A 79 -5.22 5.10 -1.16
N THR A 80 -5.43 6.24 -1.83
CA THR A 80 -5.85 7.50 -1.22
C THR A 80 -7.36 7.76 -1.24
N LEU A 81 -8.16 6.88 -1.86
CA LEU A 81 -9.61 6.98 -1.83
C LEU A 81 -10.15 7.02 -0.38
N PRO A 82 -11.27 7.72 -0.12
CA PRO A 82 -11.99 7.59 1.14
C PRO A 82 -12.34 6.12 1.42
N GLY A 83 -11.94 5.62 2.60
CA GLY A 83 -12.10 4.21 2.96
C GLY A 83 -11.14 3.25 2.22
N GLY A 84 -10.18 3.77 1.46
CA GLY A 84 -9.11 3.01 0.84
C GLY A 84 -8.04 2.56 1.84
N PRO A 85 -6.97 1.90 1.36
CA PRO A 85 -5.88 1.39 2.18
C PRO A 85 -5.27 2.39 3.16
N ALA A 86 -5.03 3.65 2.73
CA ALA A 86 -4.45 4.67 3.60
C ALA A 86 -5.40 5.00 4.76
N ALA A 87 -6.69 5.18 4.48
CA ALA A 87 -7.71 5.49 5.48
C ALA A 87 -7.90 4.34 6.47
N GLN A 88 -7.85 3.08 6.01
CA GLN A 88 -7.95 1.92 6.88
C GLN A 88 -6.80 1.88 7.90
N LEU A 89 -5.55 2.02 7.44
CA LEU A 89 -4.38 2.02 8.31
C LEU A 89 -4.39 3.22 9.27
N ALA A 90 -4.75 4.41 8.78
CA ALA A 90 -4.88 5.61 9.62
C ALA A 90 -5.97 5.45 10.70
N SER A 91 -7.09 4.78 10.40
CA SER A 91 -8.15 4.50 11.38
C SER A 91 -7.63 3.61 12.51
N TYR A 92 -6.88 2.56 12.17
CA TYR A 92 -6.27 1.68 13.18
C TYR A 92 -5.22 2.42 14.03
N TRP A 93 -4.36 3.22 13.38
CA TRP A 93 -3.34 4.05 14.03
C TRP A 93 -3.93 5.02 15.06
N ASN A 94 -5.05 5.67 14.73
CA ASN A 94 -5.75 6.58 15.62
C ASN A 94 -6.65 5.88 16.64
N GLY A 95 -6.71 4.54 16.61
CA GLY A 95 -7.51 3.74 17.53
C GLY A 95 -6.93 3.74 18.95
N PRO A 96 -7.77 3.48 19.97
CA PRO A 96 -7.37 3.51 21.37
C PRO A 96 -6.28 2.48 21.72
N HIS A 97 -6.15 1.41 20.93
CA HIS A 97 -5.13 0.38 21.13
C HIS A 97 -3.71 0.89 20.83
N VAL A 98 -3.56 1.78 19.84
CA VAL A 98 -2.26 2.27 19.37
C VAL A 98 -1.94 3.66 19.92
N ALA A 99 -2.97 4.45 20.28
CA ALA A 99 -2.82 5.83 20.74
C ALA A 99 -1.77 6.00 21.86
N ASN A 100 -1.73 5.10 22.84
CA ASN A 100 -0.75 5.14 23.93
C ASN A 100 0.68 4.82 23.47
N MET A 101 0.84 3.85 22.57
CA MET A 101 2.15 3.48 22.03
C MET A 101 2.74 4.59 21.15
N HIS A 102 1.87 5.27 20.40
CA HIS A 102 2.24 6.41 19.55
C HIS A 102 2.78 7.58 20.39
N MET A 103 2.08 7.95 21.47
CA MET A 103 2.52 9.05 22.35
C MET A 103 3.90 8.80 22.98
N GLN A 104 4.28 7.53 23.16
CA GLN A 104 5.57 7.14 23.72
C GLN A 104 6.68 6.96 22.67
N GLY A 105 6.36 7.10 21.37
CA GLY A 105 7.33 6.96 20.28
C GLY A 105 7.78 5.53 20.00
N HIS A 106 7.10 4.53 20.57
CA HIS A 106 7.47 3.11 20.48
C HIS A 106 6.72 2.34 19.39
N VAL A 107 6.13 3.02 18.42
CA VAL A 107 5.36 2.36 17.36
C VAL A 107 5.59 2.97 16.00
N SER A 108 5.64 2.13 14.98
CA SER A 108 5.69 2.52 13.58
C SER A 108 4.64 1.74 12.79
N ALA A 109 3.92 2.41 11.91
CA ALA A 109 2.91 1.79 11.06
C ALA A 109 3.28 1.93 9.59
N TYR A 110 3.13 0.84 8.83
CA TYR A 110 3.48 0.75 7.42
C TYR A 110 2.33 0.22 6.60
N LEU A 111 2.08 0.85 5.45
CA LEU A 111 1.28 0.27 4.38
C LEU A 111 2.22 -0.41 3.39
N VAL A 112 2.00 -1.69 3.11
CA VAL A 112 2.75 -2.48 2.14
C VAL A 112 1.82 -2.92 1.02
N VAL A 113 2.16 -2.59 -0.22
CA VAL A 113 1.39 -2.94 -1.41
C VAL A 113 2.22 -3.84 -2.33
N ILE A 114 1.81 -5.10 -2.45
CA ILE A 114 2.41 -6.08 -3.36
C ILE A 114 1.68 -6.00 -4.69
N VAL A 115 2.38 -5.57 -5.73
CA VAL A 115 1.86 -5.31 -7.07
C VAL A 115 2.32 -6.41 -8.02
N GLY A 116 1.36 -7.16 -8.56
CA GLY A 116 1.57 -8.18 -9.59
C GLY A 116 2.60 -9.25 -9.22
N SER A 117 2.81 -9.50 -7.92
CA SER A 117 3.86 -10.36 -7.35
C SER A 117 5.30 -10.03 -7.79
N ARG A 118 5.56 -8.80 -8.25
CA ARG A 118 6.88 -8.38 -8.78
C ARG A 118 7.42 -7.11 -8.13
N LYS A 119 6.54 -6.20 -7.70
CA LYS A 119 6.92 -4.94 -7.07
C LYS A 119 6.28 -4.88 -5.69
N ILE A 120 7.04 -4.42 -4.70
CA ILE A 120 6.54 -4.23 -3.34
C ILE A 120 6.77 -2.77 -2.99
N LEU A 121 5.68 -2.01 -2.93
CA LEU A 121 5.67 -0.64 -2.46
C LEU A 121 5.47 -0.63 -0.96
N PHE A 122 6.13 0.28 -0.25
CA PHE A 122 5.86 0.50 1.16
C PHE A 122 6.00 1.97 1.53
N SER A 123 5.13 2.43 2.41
CA SER A 123 5.20 3.77 3.00
C SER A 123 4.88 3.69 4.49
N ARG A 124 5.53 4.56 5.26
CA ARG A 124 5.32 4.69 6.70
C ARG A 124 4.28 5.78 6.96
N LEU A 125 3.41 5.56 7.94
CA LEU A 125 2.61 6.65 8.51
C LEU A 125 3.50 7.60 9.33
N ASP A 126 3.26 8.89 9.15
CA ASP A 126 3.77 9.93 10.04
C ASP A 126 2.95 10.02 11.33
N ASN A 127 3.37 10.91 12.24
CA ASN A 127 2.70 11.10 13.53
C ASN A 127 1.28 11.67 13.39
N ASN A 128 0.92 12.23 12.22
CA ASN A 128 -0.41 12.76 11.93
C ASN A 128 -1.33 11.69 11.29
N GLY A 129 -0.85 10.45 11.13
CA GLY A 129 -1.60 9.39 10.46
C GLY A 129 -1.69 9.59 8.95
N GLN A 130 -0.73 10.31 8.34
CA GLN A 130 -0.61 10.46 6.89
C GLN A 130 0.53 9.59 6.35
N LEU A 131 0.34 8.99 5.17
CA LEU A 131 1.40 8.22 4.52
C LEU A 131 2.48 9.18 4.00
N GLY A 132 3.73 8.86 4.30
CA GLY A 132 4.88 9.49 3.65
C GLY A 132 5.09 9.01 2.20
N ASN A 133 6.25 9.32 1.65
CA ASN A 133 6.61 8.83 0.31
C ASN A 133 6.71 7.31 0.26
N PHE A 134 6.24 6.73 -0.85
CA PHE A 134 6.41 5.31 -1.10
C PHE A 134 7.82 5.01 -1.58
N ASN A 135 8.34 3.89 -1.10
CA ASN A 135 9.59 3.30 -1.51
C ASN A 135 9.32 1.95 -2.17
N LEU A 136 10.20 1.56 -3.09
CA LEU A 136 10.13 0.26 -3.73
C LEU A 136 11.15 -0.68 -3.07
N ALA A 137 10.68 -1.81 -2.51
CA ALA A 137 11.54 -2.77 -1.85
C ALA A 137 12.55 -3.40 -2.83
N GLY A 138 13.76 -3.65 -2.35
CA GLY A 138 14.85 -4.17 -3.17
C GLY A 138 15.50 -3.13 -4.10
N SER A 139 15.00 -1.89 -4.12
CA SER A 139 15.72 -0.77 -4.73
C SER A 139 16.82 -0.38 -3.76
N ILE A 140 18.06 -0.69 -4.10
CA ILE A 140 19.22 -0.24 -3.33
C ILE A 140 19.27 1.28 -3.55
N SER A 141 18.97 2.05 -2.51
CA SER A 141 19.36 3.45 -2.45
C SER A 141 20.88 3.48 -2.49
N GLY A 142 21.44 3.88 -3.63
CA GLY A 142 22.86 4.23 -3.76
C GLY A 142 23.18 5.51 -2.99
#